data_AF-A0A1C0Y161-F1
#
_entry.id   AF-A0A1C0Y161-F1
#
_cell.length_a   1.000
_cell.length_b   1.000
_cell.length_c   1.000
_cell.angle_alpha   90.00
_cell.angle_beta   90.00
_cell.angle_gamma   90.00
#
_symmetry.space_group_name_H-M   'P 1'
#
loop_
_entity.id
_entity.type
_entity.pdbx_description
1 polymer ?
#
loop_
_entity_poly.entity_id
_entity_poly.type
_entity_poly.pdbx_seq_one_letter_code
_entity_poly.pdbx_strand_id
1 'polypeptide(L)'
;MKQSYWEKQTQKALQKLADPKWREEQRAKRLQQAQRQQQRAREKAASPEYRQKKIEKAKQYEQRRKEKAASAPVKKTRASRGLKGRTLTADERRIQTAIGALPCIACHMHGQHSPVVSLHHIFGRTAENAHKYVLPLCKWHHQHAAPAEIREQYPWLVPVHADGKIGGKADFRRHNADEMTLYQMVTELIN
;
A
#
# COMPACT_ATOMS: atom_id res chain seq x y z
N MET A 1 19.52 45.68 55.42
CA MET A 1 18.25 45.13 54.88
C MET A 1 17.96 43.80 55.57
N LYS A 2 16.73 43.58 56.06
CA LYS A 2 16.34 42.29 56.67
C LYS A 2 15.94 41.33 55.55
N GLN A 3 16.60 40.17 55.46
CA GLN A 3 16.21 39.10 54.53
C GLN A 3 14.74 38.71 54.72
N SER A 4 14.05 38.56 53.60
CA SER A 4 12.66 38.11 53.53
C SER A 4 12.51 36.69 54.08
N TYR A 5 11.36 36.38 54.66
CA TYR A 5 11.04 35.02 55.14
C TYR A 5 11.24 33.96 54.05
N TRP A 6 10.84 34.29 52.81
CA TRP A 6 10.99 33.41 51.66
C TRP A 6 12.46 33.17 51.29
N GLU A 7 13.32 34.18 51.38
CA GLU A 7 14.76 34.04 51.11
C GLU A 7 15.41 33.08 52.12
N LYS A 8 15.01 33.15 53.40
CA LYS A 8 15.50 32.25 54.45
C LYS A 8 15.04 30.81 54.25
N GLN A 9 13.79 30.60 53.80
CA GLN A 9 13.29 29.26 53.48
C GLN A 9 14.02 28.66 52.28
N THR A 10 14.26 29.45 51.23
CA THR A 10 15.01 29.02 50.05
C THR A 10 16.46 28.66 50.40
N GLN A 11 17.14 29.49 51.20
CA GLN A 11 18.50 29.16 51.65
C GLN A 11 18.55 27.87 52.49
N LYS A 12 17.58 27.64 53.38
CA LYS A 12 17.48 26.39 54.14
C LYS A 12 17.23 25.18 53.25
N ALA A 13 16.40 25.32 52.21
CA ALA A 13 16.16 24.24 51.24
C ALA A 13 17.41 23.94 50.42
N LEU A 14 18.14 24.95 49.97
CA LEU A 14 19.42 24.80 49.26
C LEU A 14 20.49 24.15 50.13
N GLN A 15 20.59 24.52 51.41
CA GLN A 15 21.50 23.87 52.36
C GLN A 15 21.17 22.39 52.58
N LYS A 16 19.88 22.03 52.69
CA LYS A 16 19.44 20.63 52.75
C LYS A 16 19.76 19.85 51.47
N LEU A 17 19.60 20.47 50.31
CA LEU A 17 19.99 19.84 49.04
C LEU A 17 21.51 19.69 48.91
N ALA A 18 22.30 20.63 49.44
CA ALA A 18 23.75 20.56 49.40
C ALA A 18 24.30 19.46 50.32
N ASP A 19 23.62 19.16 51.43
CA ASP A 19 23.98 18.09 52.37
C ASP A 19 24.05 16.71 51.68
N PRO A 20 25.26 16.10 51.58
CA PRO A 20 25.44 14.78 50.98
C PRO A 20 24.66 13.67 51.70
N LYS A 21 24.59 13.71 53.05
CA LYS A 21 23.89 12.68 53.84
C LYS A 21 22.40 12.70 53.57
N TRP A 22 21.80 13.89 53.54
CA TRP A 22 20.39 14.04 53.21
C TRP A 22 20.08 13.54 51.78
N ARG A 23 20.93 13.85 50.79
CA ARG A 23 20.76 13.36 49.42
C ARG A 23 20.84 11.83 49.32
N GLU A 24 21.78 11.21 50.03
CA GLU A 24 21.92 9.76 50.09
C GLU A 24 20.71 9.08 50.74
N GLU A 25 20.22 9.62 51.84
CA GLU A 25 19.04 9.11 52.52
C GLU A 25 17.79 9.19 51.61
N GLN A 26 17.62 10.31 50.89
CA GLN A 26 16.53 10.46 49.91
C GLN A 26 16.67 9.50 48.73
N ARG A 27 17.89 9.25 48.24
CA ARG A 27 18.16 8.23 47.21
C ARG A 27 17.82 6.83 47.73
N ALA A 28 18.25 6.49 48.93
CA ALA A 28 17.97 5.19 49.56
C ALA A 28 16.46 4.97 49.74
N LYS A 29 15.72 5.98 50.23
CA LYS A 29 14.25 5.95 50.34
C LYS A 29 13.57 5.70 48.99
N ARG A 30 13.99 6.39 47.93
CA ARG A 30 13.46 6.20 46.57
C ARG A 30 13.77 4.80 46.02
N LEU A 31 14.99 4.30 46.22
CA LEU A 31 15.36 2.94 45.82
C LEU A 31 14.53 1.90 46.56
N GLN A 32 14.36 2.03 47.87
CA GLN A 32 13.57 1.10 48.67
C GLN A 32 12.09 1.11 48.23
N GLN A 33 11.53 2.27 47.93
CA GLN A 33 10.18 2.39 47.39
C GLN A 33 10.05 1.71 46.02
N ALA A 34 11.02 1.94 45.13
CA ALA A 34 11.05 1.31 43.80
C ALA A 34 11.16 -0.22 43.91
N GLN A 35 12.02 -0.73 44.80
CA GLN A 35 12.15 -2.16 45.07
C GLN A 35 10.83 -2.77 45.57
N ARG A 36 10.15 -2.10 46.52
CA ARG A 36 8.83 -2.54 47.01
C ARG A 36 7.78 -2.57 45.90
N GLN A 37 7.77 -1.59 45.01
CA GLN A 37 6.86 -1.57 43.86
C GLN A 37 7.16 -2.70 42.87
N GLN A 38 8.44 -2.95 42.56
CA GLN A 38 8.84 -4.07 41.70
C GLN A 38 8.46 -5.42 42.30
N GLN A 39 8.68 -5.60 43.60
CA GLN A 39 8.30 -6.83 44.30
C GLN A 39 6.78 -7.07 44.23
N ARG A 40 5.97 -6.06 44.53
CA ARG A 40 4.50 -6.15 44.40
C ARG A 40 4.05 -6.46 42.98
N ALA A 41 4.70 -5.87 41.97
CA ALA A 41 4.40 -6.17 40.57
C ALA A 41 4.74 -7.63 40.21
N ARG A 42 5.88 -8.14 40.70
CA ARG A 42 6.28 -9.54 40.51
C ARG A 42 5.32 -10.50 41.22
N GLU A 43 4.97 -10.24 42.47
CA GLU A 43 4.00 -11.04 43.24
C GLU A 43 2.62 -11.06 42.56
N LYS A 44 2.15 -9.89 42.09
CA LYS A 44 0.90 -9.79 41.32
C LYS A 44 0.96 -10.57 40.01
N ALA A 45 2.07 -10.52 39.29
CA ALA A 45 2.26 -11.29 38.06
C ALA A 45 2.46 -12.79 38.32
N ALA A 46 2.97 -13.17 39.49
CA ALA A 46 3.13 -14.55 39.93
C ALA A 46 1.82 -15.17 40.43
N SER A 47 0.88 -14.35 40.91
CA SER A 47 -0.44 -14.80 41.36
C SER A 47 -1.16 -15.63 40.27
N PRO A 48 -1.52 -16.88 40.56
CA PRO A 48 -2.26 -17.74 39.63
C PRO A 48 -3.58 -17.12 39.19
N GLU A 49 -4.28 -16.45 40.11
CA GLU A 49 -5.55 -15.78 39.85
C GLU A 49 -5.39 -14.62 38.83
N TYR A 50 -4.34 -13.81 38.97
CA TYR A 50 -4.05 -12.72 38.04
C TYR A 50 -3.71 -13.24 36.64
N ARG A 51 -2.97 -14.34 36.55
CA ARG A 51 -2.65 -15.02 35.29
C ARG A 51 -3.90 -15.59 34.62
N GLN A 52 -4.75 -16.28 35.38
CA GLN A 52 -6.01 -16.84 34.89
C GLN A 52 -6.94 -15.75 34.36
N LYS A 53 -7.12 -14.65 35.10
CA LYS A 53 -7.93 -13.51 34.67
C LYS A 53 -7.45 -12.87 33.37
N LYS A 54 -6.12 -12.81 33.15
CA LYS A 54 -5.51 -12.34 31.89
C LYS A 54 -5.83 -13.27 30.73
N ILE A 55 -5.73 -14.59 30.94
CA ILE A 55 -6.04 -15.61 29.93
C ILE A 55 -7.53 -15.56 29.57
N GLU A 56 -8.42 -15.50 30.57
CA GLU A 56 -9.86 -15.42 30.36
C GLU A 56 -10.24 -14.17 29.56
N LYS A 57 -9.67 -13.01 29.90
CA LYS A 57 -9.89 -11.77 29.14
C LYS A 57 -9.42 -11.88 27.69
N ALA A 58 -8.30 -12.57 27.43
CA ALA A 58 -7.82 -12.83 26.08
C ALA A 58 -8.79 -13.75 25.29
N LYS A 59 -9.30 -14.82 25.94
CA LYS A 59 -10.31 -15.71 25.35
C LYS A 59 -11.61 -14.97 25.02
N GLN A 60 -12.11 -14.14 25.93
CA GLN A 60 -13.30 -13.31 25.71
C GLN A 60 -13.11 -12.36 24.53
N TYR A 61 -11.93 -11.74 24.39
CA TYR A 61 -11.62 -10.88 23.26
C TYR A 61 -11.60 -11.65 21.93
N GLU A 62 -10.99 -12.83 21.91
CA GLU A 62 -10.96 -13.68 20.71
C GLU A 62 -12.37 -14.16 20.32
N GLN A 63 -13.19 -14.54 21.29
CA GLN A 63 -14.58 -14.93 21.07
C GLN A 63 -15.39 -13.78 20.46
N ARG A 64 -15.32 -12.57 21.03
CA ARG A 64 -15.97 -11.38 20.47
C ARG A 64 -15.49 -11.07 19.04
N ARG A 65 -14.21 -11.31 18.75
CA ARG A 65 -13.66 -11.13 17.40
C ARG A 65 -14.25 -12.14 16.41
N LYS A 66 -14.39 -13.41 16.81
CA LYS A 66 -15.02 -14.47 16.00
C LYS A 66 -16.51 -14.19 15.77
N GLU A 67 -17.25 -13.82 16.81
CA GLU A 67 -18.67 -13.45 16.71
C GLU A 67 -18.89 -12.24 15.79
N LYS A 68 -18.03 -11.22 15.89
CA LYS A 68 -18.09 -10.06 15.00
C LYS A 68 -17.75 -10.41 13.55
N ALA A 69 -16.83 -11.35 13.32
CA ALA A 69 -16.52 -11.84 11.98
C ALA A 69 -17.67 -12.68 11.41
N ALA A 70 -18.30 -13.52 12.24
CA ALA A 70 -19.43 -14.36 11.84
C ALA A 70 -20.71 -13.55 11.56
N SER A 71 -20.95 -12.47 12.32
CA SER A 71 -22.09 -11.56 12.13
C SER A 71 -21.81 -10.44 11.12
N ALA A 72 -20.61 -10.37 10.55
CA ALA A 72 -20.28 -9.33 9.58
C ALA A 72 -21.12 -9.53 8.30
N PRO A 73 -21.85 -8.50 7.83
CA PRO A 73 -22.58 -8.60 6.58
C PRO A 73 -21.62 -8.83 5.42
N VAL A 74 -21.96 -9.77 4.54
CA VAL A 74 -21.23 -9.98 3.29
C VAL A 74 -21.27 -8.68 2.49
N LYS A 75 -20.12 -8.04 2.30
CA LYS A 75 -20.01 -6.85 1.46
C LYS A 75 -20.38 -7.26 0.03
N LYS A 76 -21.60 -6.92 -0.39
CA LYS A 76 -22.01 -7.04 -1.80
C LYS A 76 -21.17 -6.05 -2.60
N THR A 77 -20.20 -6.56 -3.35
CA THR A 77 -19.49 -5.75 -4.33
C THR A 77 -20.51 -5.32 -5.39
N ARG A 78 -20.61 -4.02 -5.67
CA ARG A 78 -21.44 -3.53 -6.77
C ARG A 78 -20.97 -4.20 -8.05
N ALA A 79 -21.88 -4.85 -8.78
CA ALA A 79 -21.58 -5.34 -10.11
C ALA A 79 -21.19 -4.14 -11.00
N SER A 80 -19.99 -4.19 -11.58
CA SER A 80 -19.53 -3.16 -12.51
C SER A 80 -20.42 -3.18 -13.75
N ARG A 81 -20.82 -1.99 -14.24
CA ARG A 81 -21.60 -1.82 -15.48
C ARG A 81 -20.84 -2.18 -16.78
N GLY A 82 -19.59 -2.64 -16.69
CA GLY A 82 -18.78 -3.08 -17.84
C GLY A 82 -18.81 -4.60 -18.05
N LEU A 83 -18.26 -5.06 -19.18
CA LEU A 83 -18.13 -6.51 -19.47
C LEU A 83 -17.57 -7.27 -18.27
N LYS A 84 -18.19 -8.41 -17.98
CA LYS A 84 -17.93 -9.25 -16.81
C LYS A 84 -16.48 -9.78 -16.86
N GLY A 85 -15.56 -9.08 -16.20
CA GLY A 85 -14.18 -9.52 -15.99
C GLY A 85 -14.05 -10.27 -14.67
N ARG A 86 -13.04 -11.16 -14.57
CA ARG A 86 -12.62 -11.72 -13.29
C ARG A 86 -11.93 -10.61 -12.47
N THR A 87 -11.99 -10.70 -11.15
CA THR A 87 -11.17 -9.85 -10.28
C THR A 87 -9.69 -10.22 -10.40
N LEU A 88 -8.82 -9.22 -10.52
CA LEU A 88 -7.36 -9.41 -10.54
C LEU A 88 -6.87 -10.07 -9.25
N THR A 89 -5.96 -11.03 -9.37
CA THR A 89 -5.17 -11.51 -8.23
C THR A 89 -4.16 -10.45 -7.80
N ALA A 90 -3.56 -10.63 -6.61
CA ALA A 90 -2.51 -9.73 -6.12
C ALA A 90 -1.27 -9.75 -7.04
N ASP A 91 -0.94 -10.90 -7.60
CA ASP A 91 0.19 -11.07 -8.53
C ASP A 91 -0.06 -10.37 -9.87
N GLU A 92 -1.25 -10.58 -10.45
CA GLU A 92 -1.69 -9.88 -11.66
C GLU A 92 -1.67 -8.36 -11.48
N ARG A 93 -2.13 -7.87 -10.33
CA ARG A 93 -2.09 -6.43 -10.01
C ARG A 93 -0.66 -5.89 -10.00
N ARG A 94 0.29 -6.62 -9.42
CA ARG A 94 1.69 -6.19 -9.35
C ARG A 94 2.29 -6.03 -10.74
N ILE A 95 2.06 -7.03 -11.60
CA ILE A 95 2.51 -7.03 -13.00
C ILE A 95 1.83 -5.90 -13.78
N GLN A 96 0.50 -5.75 -13.68
CA GLN A 96 -0.21 -4.65 -14.36
C GLN A 96 0.27 -3.27 -13.93
N THR A 97 0.58 -3.06 -12.66
CA THR A 97 1.15 -1.79 -12.18
C THR A 97 2.50 -1.52 -12.82
N ALA A 98 3.38 -2.52 -12.91
CA ALA A 98 4.67 -2.38 -13.57
C ALA A 98 4.52 -2.05 -15.06
N ILE A 99 3.65 -2.80 -15.77
CA ILE A 99 3.37 -2.55 -17.19
C ILE A 99 2.74 -1.17 -17.40
N GLY A 100 1.79 -0.77 -16.55
CA GLY A 100 1.09 0.51 -16.65
C GLY A 100 1.95 1.74 -16.33
N ALA A 101 3.15 1.55 -15.78
CA ALA A 101 4.14 2.61 -15.58
C ALA A 101 5.00 2.88 -16.84
N LEU A 102 4.95 1.98 -17.83
CA LEU A 102 5.66 2.16 -19.09
C LEU A 102 4.91 3.12 -20.04
N PRO A 103 5.62 3.82 -20.95
CA PRO A 103 4.97 4.53 -22.04
C PRO A 103 4.33 3.56 -23.03
N CYS A 104 3.62 4.10 -24.03
CA CYS A 104 3.01 3.30 -25.09
C CYS A 104 4.06 2.42 -25.77
N ILE A 105 3.89 1.09 -25.69
CA ILE A 105 4.87 0.15 -26.24
C ILE A 105 4.94 0.25 -27.77
N ALA A 106 3.80 0.51 -28.43
CA ALA A 106 3.76 0.67 -29.88
C ALA A 106 4.48 1.96 -30.32
N CYS A 107 4.30 3.09 -29.59
CA CYS A 107 5.09 4.30 -29.85
C CYS A 107 6.59 4.06 -29.63
N HIS A 108 6.94 3.33 -28.57
CA HIS A 108 8.33 3.05 -28.21
C HIS A 108 9.09 2.33 -29.34
N MET A 109 8.45 1.37 -30.01
CA MET A 109 9.02 0.67 -31.17
C MET A 109 9.36 1.61 -32.34
N HIS A 110 8.66 2.74 -32.47
CA HIS A 110 8.94 3.78 -33.48
C HIS A 110 9.83 4.92 -32.95
N GLY A 111 10.50 4.70 -31.80
CA GLY A 111 11.36 5.70 -31.17
C GLY A 111 10.60 6.88 -30.54
N GLN A 112 9.27 6.76 -30.36
CA GLN A 112 8.42 7.81 -29.82
C GLN A 112 8.06 7.55 -28.36
N HIS A 113 7.98 8.61 -27.56
CA HIS A 113 7.62 8.54 -26.15
C HIS A 113 6.19 9.05 -25.92
N SER A 114 5.32 8.20 -25.40
CA SER A 114 3.93 8.56 -25.07
C SER A 114 3.58 8.04 -23.67
N PRO A 115 3.72 8.86 -22.61
CA PRO A 115 3.62 8.39 -21.23
C PRO A 115 2.17 8.14 -20.75
N VAL A 116 1.19 8.74 -21.42
CA VAL A 116 -0.23 8.59 -21.04
C VAL A 116 -0.81 7.36 -21.74
N VAL A 117 -1.00 6.29 -20.97
CA VAL A 117 -1.45 4.99 -21.48
C VAL A 117 -2.68 4.45 -20.76
N SER A 118 -3.31 3.49 -21.42
CA SER A 118 -4.33 2.62 -20.86
C SER A 118 -3.96 1.16 -21.17
N LEU A 119 -4.35 0.23 -20.29
CA LEU A 119 -4.01 -1.17 -20.45
C LEU A 119 -4.98 -1.87 -21.39
N HIS A 120 -4.44 -2.39 -22.49
CA HIS A 120 -5.12 -3.23 -23.47
C HIS A 120 -4.97 -4.71 -23.09
N HIS A 121 -6.05 -5.49 -23.10
CA HIS A 121 -6.02 -6.93 -22.78
C HIS A 121 -5.86 -7.77 -24.05
N ILE A 122 -4.84 -8.64 -24.10
CA ILE A 122 -4.57 -9.51 -25.26
C ILE A 122 -5.53 -10.71 -25.28
N PHE A 123 -5.71 -11.37 -24.13
CA PHE A 123 -6.50 -12.61 -24.00
C PHE A 123 -7.81 -12.41 -23.21
N GLY A 124 -8.45 -11.26 -23.39
CA GLY A 124 -9.68 -10.92 -22.67
C GLY A 124 -9.47 -10.72 -21.16
N ARG A 125 -10.53 -10.93 -20.37
CA ARG A 125 -10.58 -10.52 -18.95
C ARG A 125 -11.01 -11.62 -17.98
N THR A 126 -11.20 -12.85 -18.44
CA THR A 126 -11.81 -13.93 -17.66
C THR A 126 -10.87 -15.12 -17.43
N ALA A 127 -10.03 -15.45 -18.41
CA ALA A 127 -9.06 -16.54 -18.31
C ALA A 127 -8.10 -16.38 -17.13
N GLU A 128 -7.53 -17.50 -16.69
CA GLU A 128 -6.44 -17.49 -15.72
C GLU A 128 -5.25 -16.70 -16.31
N ASN A 129 -4.62 -15.88 -15.48
CA ASN A 129 -3.52 -15.00 -15.87
C ASN A 129 -3.83 -14.00 -17.00
N ALA A 130 -5.09 -13.86 -17.46
CA ALA A 130 -5.45 -12.94 -18.56
C ALA A 130 -5.05 -11.48 -18.27
N HIS A 131 -4.99 -11.09 -17.00
CA HIS A 131 -4.59 -9.75 -16.60
C HIS A 131 -3.07 -9.52 -16.62
N LYS A 132 -2.26 -10.59 -16.71
CA LYS A 132 -0.81 -10.47 -16.93
C LYS A 132 -0.51 -10.07 -18.38
N TYR A 133 -1.31 -10.57 -19.32
CA TYR A 133 -1.14 -10.32 -20.76
C TYR A 133 -1.84 -9.04 -21.18
N VAL A 134 -1.22 -7.91 -20.85
CA VAL A 134 -1.68 -6.57 -21.21
C VAL A 134 -0.59 -5.75 -21.89
N LEU A 135 -1.00 -4.79 -22.72
CA LEU A 135 -0.11 -3.82 -23.36
C LEU A 135 -0.42 -2.41 -22.85
N PRO A 136 0.59 -1.59 -22.53
CA PRO A 136 0.41 -0.17 -22.28
C PRO A 136 0.30 0.53 -23.63
N LEU A 137 -0.89 1.04 -23.96
CA LEU A 137 -1.15 1.73 -25.23
C LEU A 137 -1.68 3.15 -25.00
N CYS A 138 -1.19 4.10 -25.77
CA CYS A 138 -1.75 5.45 -25.81
C CYS A 138 -3.15 5.41 -26.43
N LYS A 139 -3.93 6.48 -26.28
CA LYS A 139 -5.31 6.54 -26.80
C LYS A 139 -5.41 6.24 -28.31
N TRP A 140 -4.38 6.63 -29.08
CA TRP A 140 -4.34 6.46 -30.54
C TRP A 140 -3.94 5.06 -31.01
N HIS A 141 -3.19 4.33 -30.19
CA HIS A 141 -2.89 2.91 -30.42
C HIS A 141 -3.91 1.99 -29.76
N HIS A 142 -4.74 2.48 -28.83
CA HIS A 142 -5.72 1.68 -28.13
C HIS A 142 -7.12 1.71 -28.79
N GLN A 143 -7.82 2.85 -28.76
CA GLN A 143 -9.26 2.89 -29.08
C GLN A 143 -9.66 3.98 -30.08
N HIS A 144 -8.89 5.04 -30.23
CA HIS A 144 -9.30 6.20 -31.02
C HIS A 144 -8.40 6.35 -32.25
N ALA A 145 -8.97 6.65 -33.40
CA ALA A 145 -8.18 7.00 -34.57
C ALA A 145 -7.66 8.44 -34.42
N ALA A 146 -6.35 8.64 -34.66
CA ALA A 146 -5.79 9.97 -34.78
C ALA A 146 -6.39 10.71 -36.01
N PRO A 147 -6.35 12.06 -36.04
CA PRO A 147 -6.74 12.84 -37.21
C PRO A 147 -6.03 12.36 -38.49
N ALA A 148 -6.67 12.54 -39.64
CA ALA A 148 -6.16 12.01 -40.90
C ALA A 148 -4.78 12.57 -41.26
N GLU A 149 -4.58 13.86 -41.02
CA GLU A 149 -3.31 14.56 -41.30
C GLU A 149 -2.16 13.98 -40.44
N ILE A 150 -2.47 13.63 -39.18
CA ILE A 150 -1.49 13.02 -38.27
C ILE A 150 -1.17 11.59 -38.70
N ARG A 151 -2.15 10.82 -39.18
CA ARG A 151 -1.92 9.45 -39.67
C ARG A 151 -1.15 9.41 -40.99
N GLU A 152 -1.27 10.45 -41.81
CA GLU A 152 -0.45 10.59 -43.02
C GLU A 152 1.03 10.76 -42.65
N GLN A 153 1.33 11.57 -41.61
CA GLN A 153 2.67 11.73 -41.08
C GLN A 153 3.17 10.50 -40.30
N TYR A 154 2.29 9.84 -39.57
CA TYR A 154 2.58 8.65 -38.75
C TYR A 154 1.65 7.49 -39.13
N PRO A 155 1.91 6.77 -40.25
CA PRO A 155 1.04 5.70 -40.72
C PRO A 155 0.85 4.55 -39.73
N TRP A 156 1.78 4.40 -38.78
CA TRP A 156 1.74 3.40 -37.72
C TRP A 156 0.87 3.78 -36.51
N LEU A 157 0.39 5.01 -36.44
CA LEU A 157 -0.46 5.52 -35.36
C LEU A 157 -1.94 5.15 -35.59
N VAL A 158 -2.20 3.85 -35.60
CA VAL A 158 -3.53 3.25 -35.79
C VAL A 158 -3.97 2.50 -34.54
N PRO A 159 -5.26 2.51 -34.15
CA PRO A 159 -5.70 1.86 -32.93
C PRO A 159 -5.87 0.34 -33.10
N VAL A 160 -5.55 -0.44 -32.07
CA VAL A 160 -5.73 -1.90 -32.06
C VAL A 160 -7.22 -2.29 -32.06
N HIS A 161 -8.05 -1.50 -31.39
CA HIS A 161 -9.50 -1.54 -31.55
C HIS A 161 -9.92 -0.57 -32.66
N ALA A 162 -10.64 -1.09 -33.65
CA ALA A 162 -11.05 -0.27 -34.78
C ALA A 162 -11.95 0.89 -34.32
N ASP A 163 -11.67 2.08 -34.85
CA ASP A 163 -12.49 3.28 -34.71
C ASP A 163 -13.13 3.60 -36.06
N GLY A 164 -14.39 3.20 -36.21
CA GLY A 164 -15.06 3.15 -37.51
C GLY A 164 -14.35 2.19 -38.47
N LYS A 165 -13.73 2.74 -39.52
CA LYS A 165 -12.99 1.98 -40.55
C LYS A 165 -11.46 1.99 -40.35
N ILE A 166 -10.97 2.67 -39.31
CA ILE A 166 -9.54 2.92 -39.10
C ILE A 166 -9.02 2.01 -37.99
N GLY A 167 -7.86 1.38 -38.21
CA GLY A 167 -7.24 0.48 -37.26
C GLY A 167 -7.87 -0.91 -37.23
N GLY A 168 -7.90 -1.51 -36.03
CA GLY A 168 -8.21 -2.91 -35.84
C GLY A 168 -6.95 -3.78 -35.85
N LYS A 169 -7.03 -4.96 -35.22
CA LYS A 169 -5.89 -5.82 -34.95
C LYS A 169 -5.02 -6.14 -36.17
N ALA A 170 -5.63 -6.39 -37.33
CA ALA A 170 -4.91 -6.68 -38.56
C ALA A 170 -4.15 -5.46 -39.10
N ASP A 171 -4.76 -4.28 -39.05
CA ASP A 171 -4.18 -3.02 -39.50
C ASP A 171 -3.05 -2.57 -38.56
N PHE A 172 -3.34 -2.61 -37.25
CA PHE A 172 -2.37 -2.38 -36.20
C PHE A 172 -1.14 -3.26 -36.36
N ARG A 173 -1.30 -4.58 -36.53
CA ARG A 173 -0.19 -5.52 -36.72
C ARG A 173 0.62 -5.20 -37.97
N ARG A 174 0.00 -4.76 -39.06
CA ARG A 174 0.70 -4.46 -40.32
C ARG A 174 1.70 -3.32 -40.18
N HIS A 175 1.35 -2.30 -39.40
CA HIS A 175 2.21 -1.13 -39.20
C HIS A 175 3.04 -1.18 -37.92
N ASN A 176 2.74 -2.12 -37.03
CA ASN A 176 3.41 -2.28 -35.75
C ASN A 176 3.95 -3.72 -35.64
N ALA A 177 3.67 -4.39 -34.54
CA ALA A 177 3.92 -5.81 -34.34
C ALA A 177 2.63 -6.49 -33.83
N ASP A 178 2.60 -7.81 -33.83
CA ASP A 178 1.51 -8.53 -33.16
C ASP A 178 1.57 -8.33 -31.64
N GLU A 179 0.43 -8.56 -30.98
CA GLU A 179 0.27 -8.27 -29.56
C GLU A 179 1.25 -9.06 -28.67
N MET A 180 1.64 -10.28 -29.06
CA MET A 180 2.55 -11.09 -28.25
C MET A 180 4.01 -10.66 -28.42
N THR A 181 4.40 -10.24 -29.61
CA THR A 181 5.70 -9.60 -29.84
C THR A 181 5.82 -8.31 -29.01
N LEU A 182 4.80 -7.46 -29.01
CA LEU A 182 4.79 -6.26 -28.15
C LEU A 182 4.81 -6.60 -26.67
N TYR A 183 4.13 -7.68 -26.25
CA TYR A 183 4.15 -8.14 -24.87
C TYR A 183 5.54 -8.61 -24.43
N GLN A 184 6.29 -9.29 -25.30
CA GLN A 184 7.67 -9.67 -25.01
C GLN A 184 8.55 -8.43 -24.76
N MET A 185 8.44 -7.40 -25.60
CA MET A 185 9.13 -6.13 -25.38
C MET A 185 8.74 -5.48 -24.05
N VAL A 186 7.45 -5.49 -23.70
CA VAL A 186 6.98 -5.03 -22.37
C VAL A 186 7.65 -5.80 -21.25
N THR A 187 7.74 -7.13 -21.35
CA THR A 187 8.36 -7.95 -20.31
C THR A 187 9.85 -7.67 -20.15
N GLU A 188 10.57 -7.37 -21.24
CA GLU A 188 11.98 -6.98 -21.18
C GLU A 188 12.18 -5.63 -20.47
N LEU A 189 11.23 -4.70 -20.58
CA LEU A 189 11.32 -3.37 -19.97
C LEU A 189 10.97 -3.32 -18.48
N ILE A 190 10.27 -4.33 -17.95
CA ILE A 190 9.88 -4.39 -16.53
C ILE A 190 10.73 -5.35 -15.70
N ASN A 191 11.61 -6.12 -16.36
CA ASN A 191 12.58 -7.01 -15.72
C ASN A 191 13.86 -6.25 -15.34
#